data_AF-H7FWI0-F1
#
_entry.id   AF-H7FWI0-F1
#
_cell.length_a   1.000
_cell.length_b   1.000
_cell.length_c   1.000
_cell.angle_alpha   90.00
_cell.angle_beta   90.00
_cell.angle_gamma   90.00
#
_symmetry.space_group_name_H-M   'P 1'
#
loop_
_entity.id
_entity.type
_entity.pdbx_description
1 polymer ?
#
loop_
_entity_poly.entity_id
_entity_poly.type
_entity_poly.pdbx_seq_one_letter_code
_entity_poly.pdbx_strand_id
1 'polypeptide(L)' 'MEKHIKNGKEELNFSEWADYSDRRKNSKLKSIISQIDDDNMPLSSYTLIHKNASFSKEEKKEVVTWLTELKDNL' A
#
# COMPACT_ATOMS: atom_id res chain seq x y z
N MET A 1 2.55 18.13 -10.45
CA MET A 1 1.70 16.91 -10.51
C MET A 1 2.39 15.77 -11.24
N GLU A 2 2.92 15.96 -12.45
CA GLU A 2 3.56 14.89 -13.23
C GLU A 2 4.72 14.18 -12.50
N LYS A 3 5.55 14.91 -11.75
CA LYS A 3 6.63 14.32 -10.95
C LYS A 3 6.13 13.34 -9.88
N HIS A 4 5.03 13.64 -9.20
CA HIS A 4 4.48 12.74 -8.18
C HIS A 4 3.94 11.46 -8.80
N ILE A 5 3.30 11.56 -9.97
CA ILE A 5 2.82 10.39 -10.73
C ILE A 5 4.00 9.53 -11.16
N LYS A 6 5.05 10.15 -11.73
CA LYS A 6 6.27 9.46 -12.15
C LYS A 6 6.93 8.72 -10.97
N ASN A 7 7.22 9.43 -9.89
CA ASN A 7 7.84 8.85 -8.71
C ASN A 7 6.96 7.75 -8.09
N GLY A 8 5.64 7.95 -8.05
CA GLY A 8 4.70 6.95 -7.55
C GLY A 8 4.73 5.65 -8.37
N LYS A 9 4.81 5.74 -9.70
CA LYS A 9 4.93 4.57 -10.58
C LYS A 9 6.31 3.90 -10.50
N GLU A 10 7.38 4.68 -10.31
CA GLU A 10 8.72 4.14 -10.07
C GLU A 10 8.73 3.28 -8.79
N GLU A 11 8.03 3.73 -7.74
CA GLU A 11 7.88 2.97 -6.52
C GLU A 11 6.89 1.80 -6.66
N LEU A 12 5.69 2.01 -7.17
CA LEU A 12 4.66 0.98 -7.27
C LEU A 12 3.76 1.22 -8.48
N ASN A 13 4.00 0.49 -9.56
CA ASN A 13 3.13 0.49 -10.73
C ASN A 13 2.29 -0.78 -10.78
N PHE A 14 1.03 -0.69 -10.37
CA PHE A 14 0.10 -1.82 -10.43
C PHE A 14 -0.17 -2.33 -11.85
N SER A 15 0.03 -1.49 -12.88
CA SER A 15 -0.13 -1.90 -14.29
C SER A 15 0.93 -2.91 -14.73
N GLU A 16 2.08 -2.92 -14.05
CA GLU A 16 3.21 -3.84 -14.31
C GLU A 16 3.30 -4.95 -13.26
N TRP A 17 2.33 -5.03 -12.33
CA TRP A 17 2.39 -5.95 -11.20
C TRP A 17 2.57 -7.41 -11.61
N ALA A 18 1.87 -7.82 -12.66
CA ALA A 18 1.93 -9.18 -13.19
C ALA A 18 3.35 -9.56 -13.64
N ASP A 19 4.10 -8.59 -14.18
CA ASP A 19 5.45 -8.76 -14.72
C ASP A 19 6.55 -8.66 -13.65
N TYR A 20 6.21 -8.26 -12.42
CA TYR A 20 7.18 -8.19 -11.33
C TYR A 20 7.61 -9.60 -10.90
N SER A 21 8.91 -9.76 -10.62
CA SER A 21 9.41 -10.98 -9.97
C SER A 21 8.82 -11.13 -8.57
N ASP A 22 8.72 -12.36 -8.07
CA ASP A 22 8.14 -12.62 -6.75
C ASP A 22 8.93 -11.94 -5.64
N ARG A 23 10.25 -11.80 -5.79
CA ARG A 23 11.09 -10.98 -4.90
C ARG A 23 10.63 -9.52 -4.86
N ARG A 24 10.33 -8.92 -6.02
CA ARG A 24 9.87 -7.52 -6.10
C ARG A 24 8.46 -7.39 -5.52
N LYS A 25 7.55 -8.31 -5.85
CA LYS A 25 6.19 -8.35 -5.29
C LYS A 25 6.23 -8.46 -3.76
N ASN A 26 7.01 -9.39 -3.21
CA ASN A 26 7.25 -9.55 -1.77
C ASN A 26 7.72 -8.25 -1.10
N SER A 27 8.73 -7.59 -1.69
CA SER A 27 9.25 -6.33 -1.17
C SER A 27 8.20 -5.21 -1.18
N LYS A 28 7.36 -5.13 -2.20
CA LYS A 28 6.32 -4.11 -2.32
C LYS A 28 5.16 -4.38 -1.37
N LEU A 29 4.70 -5.63 -1.22
CA LEU A 29 3.70 -5.99 -0.21
C LEU A 29 4.17 -5.66 1.21
N LYS A 30 5.41 -6.01 1.56
CA LYS A 30 6.00 -5.66 2.86
C LYS A 30 6.00 -4.15 3.10
N SER A 31 6.33 -3.37 2.07
CA SER A 31 6.28 -1.90 2.15
C SER A 31 4.87 -1.37 2.35
N ILE A 32 3.86 -1.93 1.67
CA ILE A 32 2.46 -1.51 1.83
C ILE A 32 1.98 -1.79 3.26
N ILE A 33 2.26 -2.99 3.79
CA ILE A 33 1.91 -3.38 5.16
C ILE A 33 2.52 -2.40 6.17
N SER A 34 3.84 -2.14 6.09
CA SER A 34 4.50 -1.19 7.00
C SER A 34 3.90 0.21 6.93
N GLN A 35 3.54 0.71 5.74
CA GLN A 35 2.91 2.03 5.64
C GLN A 35 1.54 2.12 6.33
N ILE A 36 0.79 1.02 6.39
CA ILE A 36 -0.50 0.94 7.09
C ILE A 36 -0.28 0.80 8.60
N ASP A 37 0.63 -0.09 9.01
CA ASP A 37 0.95 -0.34 10.42
C ASP A 37 1.57 0.89 11.11
N ASP A 38 2.40 1.64 10.39
CA ASP A 38 3.07 2.85 10.88
C ASP A 38 2.16 4.10 10.79
N ASP A 39 0.87 3.95 10.50
CA ASP A 39 -0.11 5.03 10.34
C ASP A 39 0.27 6.09 9.27
N ASN A 40 1.19 5.77 8.37
CA ASN A 40 1.59 6.66 7.27
C ASN A 40 0.55 6.71 6.15
N MET A 41 -0.32 5.70 6.06
CA MET A 41 -1.39 5.61 5.08
C MET A 41 -2.78 5.46 5.73
N PRO A 42 -3.78 6.25 5.28
CA PRO A 42 -3.66 7.35 4.32
C PRO A 42 -2.98 8.58 4.95
N LEU A 43 -2.37 9.43 4.12
CA LEU A 43 -1.73 10.67 4.56
C LEU A 43 -2.68 11.52 5.42
N SER A 44 -2.16 12.03 6.55
CA SER A 44 -2.94 12.86 7.49
C SER A 44 -3.54 14.10 6.84
N SER A 45 -2.84 14.71 5.88
CA SER A 45 -3.35 15.84 5.10
C SER A 45 -4.54 15.47 4.22
N TYR A 46 -4.60 14.22 3.73
CA TYR A 46 -5.70 13.72 2.92
C TYR A 46 -6.94 13.44 3.77
N THR A 47 -6.75 12.80 4.93
CA THR A 47 -7.84 12.46 5.87
C THR A 47 -8.44 13.67 6.57
N LEU A 48 -7.71 14.81 6.63
CA LEU A 48 -8.23 16.07 7.16
C LEU A 48 -9.54 16.51 6.46
N ILE A 49 -9.61 16.37 5.14
CA ILE A 49 -10.78 16.70 4.32
C ILE A 49 -11.56 15.47 3.86
N HIS A 50 -10.92 14.29 3.79
CA HIS A 50 -11.55 13.01 3.44
C HIS A 50 -11.62 12.10 4.68
N LYS A 51 -12.41 12.51 5.69
CA LYS A 51 -12.49 11.77 6.96
C LYS A 51 -12.87 10.30 6.78
N ASN A 52 -13.73 10.00 5.80
CA ASN A 52 -14.15 8.63 5.50
C ASN A 52 -13.03 7.73 4.92
N ALA A 53 -11.88 8.30 4.56
CA ALA A 53 -10.75 7.53 4.07
C ALA A 53 -9.88 6.97 5.21
N SER A 54 -10.04 7.45 6.45
CA SER A 54 -9.30 6.90 7.58
C SER A 54 -9.79 5.49 7.88
N PHE A 55 -8.87 4.54 7.99
CA PHE A 55 -9.22 3.20 8.44
C PHE A 55 -9.64 3.19 9.91
N SER A 56 -10.69 2.44 10.21
CA SER A 56 -10.93 1.87 11.53
C SER A 56 -9.85 0.83 11.89
N LYS A 57 -9.79 0.42 13.16
CA LYS A 57 -8.82 -0.59 13.61
C LYS A 57 -9.09 -1.94 12.95
N GLU A 58 -10.36 -2.26 12.79
CA GLU A 58 -10.86 -3.50 12.20
C GLU A 58 -10.50 -3.56 10.71
N GLU A 59 -10.74 -2.47 9.96
CA GLU A 59 -10.37 -2.40 8.54
C GLU A 59 -8.85 -2.49 8.33
N LYS A 60 -8.03 -1.82 9.16
CA LYS A 60 -6.56 -1.95 9.07
C LYS A 60 -6.15 -3.41 9.22
N LYS A 61 -6.69 -4.08 10.24
CA LYS A 61 -6.38 -5.48 10.52
C LYS A 61 -6.76 -6.37 9.34
N GLU A 62 -7.97 -6.20 8.80
CA GLU A 62 -8.45 -7.00 7.66
C GLU A 62 -7.55 -6.84 6.43
N VAL A 63 -7.19 -5.59 6.08
CA VAL A 63 -6.32 -5.29 4.95
C VAL A 63 -4.92 -5.86 5.15
N VAL A 64 -4.33 -5.69 6.33
CA VAL A 64 -2.99 -6.21 6.65
C VAL A 64 -2.95 -7.73 6.62
N THR A 65 -3.98 -8.40 7.17
CA THR A 65 -4.10 -9.86 7.11
C THR A 65 -4.16 -10.33 5.65
N TRP A 66 -5.04 -9.74 4.83
CA TRP A 66 -5.14 -10.10 3.42
C TRP A 66 -3.83 -9.90 2.65
N LEU A 67 -3.13 -8.78 2.86
CA LEU A 67 -1.84 -8.52 2.23
C LEU A 67 -0.75 -9.50 2.69
N THR A 68 -0.78 -9.92 3.95
CA THR A 68 0.16 -10.89 4.52
C THR A 68 -0.06 -12.26 3.89
N GLU A 69 -1.31 -12.72 3.81
CA GLU A 69 -1.66 -13.97 3.15
C GLU A 69 -1.29 -13.94 1.66
N LEU A 70 -1.58 -12.85 0.96
CA LEU A 70 -1.16 -12.68 -0.44
C LEU A 70 0.36 -12.80 -0.59
N LYS A 71 1.11 -12.18 0.32
CA LYS A 71 2.58 -12.19 0.31
C LYS A 71 3.14 -13.59 0.57
N ASP A 72 2.53 -14.36 1.45
CA ASP A 72 3.00 -15.70 1.82
C ASP A 72 2.68 -16.77 0.76
N ASN A 73 1.77 -16.46 -0.18
CA ASN A 73 1.38 -17.32 -1.30
C ASN A 73 2.04 -16.95 -2.65
N LEU A 74 3.00 -16.02 -2.66
CA LEU A 74 3.83 -15.67 -3.84
C LEU A 74 5.01 -16.61 -4.00
#